data_AF-A0A6U4CMZ5-F1
#
_entry.id   AF-A0A6U4CMZ5-F1
#
_cell.length_a   1.000
_cell.length_b   1.000
_cell.length_c   1.000
_cell.angle_alpha   90.00
_cell.angle_beta   90.00
_cell.angle_gamma   90.00
#
_symmetry.space_group_name_H-M   'P 1'
#
loop_
_entity.id
_entity.type
_entity.pdbx_description
1 polymer ?
#
loop_
_entity_poly.entity_id
_entity_poly.type
_entity_poly.pdbx_seq_one_letter_code
_entity_poly.pdbx_strand_id
1 'polypeptide(L)'
;WEIAAEKPKMRKAIEKYKQSGSSPGFQGAGVSSSSEQPEDLQSCPARDDIFEPVTKGSVPAVIQLIDKHGKKILETRHEDTGAKATPFIVAARWGYVAIMNIMYIRYGPSILQQRDNTNASALHWAAFYMHLEVVNQLLVWDPKLIDARDRTKRTAFHAAADHDAVDVMKAMCAIKGKDLLTETDDNGDTALHVALTMGHLAAAAQLLEWGGPQLLEIKNDEGVTPWDMTAEKPKMRKAIEKYKQ
;
A
#
# COMPACT_ATOMS: atom_id res chain seq x y z
N TRP A 1 -28.30 15.76 17.15
CA TRP A 1 -28.00 17.20 17.05
C TRP A 1 -26.61 17.34 17.65
N GLU A 2 -25.52 17.69 16.99
CA GLU A 2 -25.26 18.45 15.76
C GLU A 2 -24.26 17.69 14.87
N ILE A 3 -24.63 17.48 13.61
CA ILE A 3 -23.69 17.25 12.52
C ILE A 3 -23.50 18.63 11.87
N ALA A 4 -22.57 19.44 12.37
CA ALA A 4 -22.28 20.74 11.76
C ALA A 4 -20.92 21.31 12.21
N ALA A 5 -19.80 20.77 11.69
CA ALA A 5 -18.53 21.51 11.62
C ALA A 5 -17.47 20.84 10.71
N GLU A 6 -17.85 20.35 9.53
CA GLU A 6 -16.84 20.04 8.51
C GLU A 6 -16.36 21.32 7.83
N LYS A 7 -15.04 21.50 7.88
CA LYS A 7 -14.35 22.78 7.78
C LYS A 7 -14.49 23.44 6.39
N PRO A 8 -14.60 24.79 6.33
CA PRO A 8 -14.67 25.58 5.08
C PRO A 8 -13.54 25.35 4.06
N LYS A 9 -12.43 24.75 4.49
CA LYS A 9 -11.27 24.45 3.65
C LYS A 9 -11.55 23.34 2.62
N MET A 10 -12.43 22.37 2.94
CA MET A 10 -12.76 21.25 2.05
C MET A 10 -13.70 21.68 0.91
N ARG A 11 -14.67 22.57 1.20
CA ARG A 11 -15.51 23.19 0.15
C ARG A 11 -14.70 24.02 -0.83
N LYS A 12 -13.72 24.81 -0.35
CA LYS A 12 -12.85 25.62 -1.24
C LYS A 12 -11.98 24.77 -2.17
N ALA A 13 -11.56 23.58 -1.75
CA ALA A 13 -10.80 22.66 -2.60
C ALA A 13 -11.66 22.06 -3.72
N ILE A 14 -12.93 21.71 -3.41
CA ILE A 14 -13.89 21.17 -4.39
C ILE A 14 -14.30 22.24 -5.41
N GLU A 15 -14.50 23.50 -4.97
CA GLU A 15 -14.84 24.61 -5.87
C GLU A 15 -13.69 24.93 -6.84
N LYS A 16 -12.44 24.87 -6.35
CA LYS A 16 -11.24 25.11 -7.17
C LYS A 16 -11.07 24.06 -8.28
N TYR A 17 -11.43 22.81 -7.99
CA TYR A 17 -11.37 21.71 -8.97
C TYR A 17 -12.45 21.81 -10.06
N LYS A 18 -13.64 22.35 -9.74
CA LYS A 18 -14.71 22.59 -10.71
C LYS A 18 -14.43 23.77 -11.65
N GLN A 19 -13.66 24.76 -11.20
CA GLN A 19 -13.35 25.97 -11.97
C GLN A 19 -12.16 25.81 -12.92
N SER A 20 -11.23 24.88 -12.64
CA SER A 20 -10.02 24.68 -13.44
C SER A 20 -10.19 23.66 -14.57
N GLY A 21 -11.39 23.52 -15.15
CA GLY A 21 -11.75 22.51 -16.16
C GLY A 21 -10.86 22.54 -17.41
N SER A 22 -9.65 21.97 -17.33
CA SER A 22 -8.68 21.89 -18.40
C SER A 22 -7.73 20.71 -18.17
N SER A 23 -7.98 19.62 -18.89
CA SER A 23 -6.91 18.69 -19.30
C SER A 23 -6.18 19.31 -20.50
N PRO A 24 -4.85 19.21 -20.62
CA PRO A 24 -4.16 19.57 -21.85
C PRO A 24 -4.47 18.53 -22.93
N GLY A 25 -5.14 18.94 -24.00
CA GLY A 25 -5.25 18.18 -25.23
C GLY A 25 -4.01 18.38 -26.11
N PHE A 26 -3.70 17.37 -26.93
CA PHE A 26 -2.97 17.57 -28.18
C PHE A 26 -3.58 16.71 -29.29
N GLN A 27 -3.67 17.35 -30.46
CA GLN A 27 -4.45 17.01 -31.65
C GLN A 27 -3.71 16.02 -32.55
N GLY A 28 -4.47 15.32 -33.39
CA GLY A 28 -3.97 14.30 -34.32
C GLY A 28 -3.60 14.81 -35.73
N ALA A 29 -3.06 13.88 -36.51
CA ALA A 29 -3.03 13.76 -37.97
C ALA A 29 -2.38 12.37 -38.26
N GLY A 30 -2.71 11.56 -39.25
CA GLY A 30 -3.59 11.66 -40.40
C GLY A 30 -3.80 10.25 -40.98
N VAL A 31 -4.71 10.17 -41.94
CA VAL A 31 -5.32 8.97 -42.52
C VAL A 31 -4.48 8.43 -43.69
N SER A 32 -4.39 7.11 -43.86
CA SER A 32 -4.55 6.48 -45.18
C SER A 32 -4.81 4.97 -45.06
N SER A 33 -5.83 4.56 -45.80
CA SER A 33 -6.46 3.26 -45.96
C SER A 33 -5.55 2.06 -46.25
N SER A 34 -5.92 0.90 -45.73
CA SER A 34 -6.06 -0.32 -46.55
C SER A 34 -7.07 -1.26 -45.89
N SER A 35 -7.96 -1.72 -46.74
CA SER A 35 -9.07 -2.64 -46.50
C SER A 35 -8.62 -3.99 -45.96
N GLU A 36 -9.27 -4.46 -44.89
CA GLU A 36 -9.51 -5.88 -44.65
C GLU A 36 -10.77 -6.02 -43.78
N GLN A 37 -11.56 -7.04 -44.11
CA GLN A 37 -12.91 -7.30 -43.61
C GLN A 37 -12.93 -7.61 -42.11
N PRO A 38 -14.08 -7.43 -41.42
CA PRO A 38 -14.16 -7.57 -39.98
C PRO A 38 -14.05 -9.04 -39.61
N GLU A 39 -12.90 -9.45 -39.08
CA GLU A 39 -12.86 -10.65 -38.26
C GLU A 39 -13.69 -10.37 -37.02
N ASP A 40 -14.72 -11.20 -36.82
CA ASP A 40 -15.49 -11.31 -35.60
C ASP A 40 -14.54 -11.61 -34.43
N LEU A 41 -13.92 -10.56 -33.88
CA LEU A 41 -13.54 -10.51 -32.49
C LEU A 41 -14.85 -10.55 -31.73
N GLN A 42 -15.31 -11.78 -31.51
CA GLN A 42 -16.24 -12.17 -30.47
C GLN A 42 -15.74 -11.51 -29.19
N SER A 43 -16.22 -10.29 -28.95
CA SER A 43 -16.04 -9.56 -27.70
C SER A 43 -16.43 -10.56 -26.64
N CYS A 44 -15.44 -11.10 -25.93
CA CYS A 44 -15.68 -11.86 -24.74
C CYS A 44 -16.67 -11.00 -23.93
N PRO A 45 -17.85 -11.52 -23.53
CA PRO A 45 -18.76 -10.73 -22.73
C PRO A 45 -17.91 -10.23 -21.57
N ALA A 46 -17.70 -8.91 -21.51
CA ALA A 46 -16.81 -8.30 -20.52
C ALA A 46 -17.24 -8.91 -19.20
N ARG A 47 -16.41 -9.81 -18.65
CA ARG A 47 -16.73 -10.42 -17.36
C ARG A 47 -16.98 -9.22 -16.46
N ASP A 48 -18.08 -9.26 -15.70
CA ASP A 48 -18.41 -8.23 -14.70
C ASP A 48 -17.41 -8.33 -13.53
N ASP A 49 -16.13 -8.31 -13.88
CA ASP A 49 -14.95 -8.43 -13.05
C ASP A 49 -14.32 -7.06 -12.93
N ILE A 50 -14.19 -6.62 -11.68
CA ILE A 50 -13.60 -5.34 -11.33
C ILE A 50 -12.06 -5.41 -11.25
N PHE A 51 -11.47 -6.60 -11.20
CA PHE A 51 -10.03 -6.73 -10.99
C PHE A 51 -9.21 -6.30 -12.22
N GLU A 52 -9.65 -6.64 -13.43
CA GLU A 52 -8.99 -6.18 -14.66
C GLU A 52 -8.91 -4.63 -14.76
N PRO A 53 -10.01 -3.86 -14.63
CA PRO A 53 -9.91 -2.41 -14.71
C PRO A 53 -9.15 -1.81 -13.52
N VAL A 54 -9.22 -2.41 -12.32
CA VAL A 54 -8.42 -1.95 -11.17
C VAL A 54 -6.93 -2.16 -11.42
N THR A 55 -6.50 -3.32 -11.92
CA THR A 55 -5.08 -3.61 -12.21
C THR A 55 -4.54 -2.73 -13.34
N LYS A 56 -5.36 -2.42 -14.34
CA LYS A 56 -5.04 -1.47 -15.43
C LYS A 56 -5.12 0.01 -15.03
N GLY A 57 -5.59 0.33 -13.83
CA GLY A 57 -5.74 1.73 -13.39
C GLY A 57 -6.88 2.50 -14.07
N SER A 58 -7.86 1.80 -14.68
CA SER A 58 -8.96 2.42 -15.43
C SER A 58 -10.05 2.96 -14.52
N VAL A 59 -9.91 4.21 -14.10
CA VAL A 59 -10.89 4.92 -13.27
C VAL A 59 -12.31 4.89 -13.86
N PRO A 60 -12.55 5.18 -15.16
CA PRO A 60 -13.90 5.18 -15.71
C PRO A 60 -14.57 3.81 -15.67
N ALA A 61 -13.83 2.75 -16.00
CA ALA A 61 -14.36 1.39 -15.98
C ALA A 61 -14.70 0.94 -14.55
N VAL A 62 -13.86 1.30 -13.57
CA VAL A 62 -14.14 1.03 -12.15
C VAL A 62 -15.42 1.74 -11.70
N ILE A 63 -15.60 3.03 -12.05
CA ILE A 63 -16.83 3.77 -11.71
C ILE A 63 -18.05 3.10 -12.31
N GLN A 64 -18.01 2.76 -13.61
CA GLN A 64 -19.13 2.13 -14.31
C GLN A 64 -19.53 0.80 -13.66
N LEU A 65 -18.55 -0.01 -13.28
CA LEU A 65 -18.81 -1.30 -12.62
C LEU A 65 -19.38 -1.12 -11.20
N ILE A 66 -18.89 -0.15 -10.43
CA ILE A 66 -19.47 0.18 -9.11
C ILE A 66 -20.90 0.73 -9.25
N ASP A 67 -21.17 1.56 -10.27
CA ASP A 67 -22.53 2.08 -10.53
C ASP A 67 -23.50 0.96 -10.93
N LYS A 68 -23.04 0.00 -11.75
CA LYS A 68 -23.86 -1.12 -12.23
C LYS A 68 -24.16 -2.14 -11.13
N HIS A 69 -23.18 -2.49 -10.30
CA HIS A 69 -23.28 -3.61 -9.35
C HIS A 69 -23.37 -3.17 -7.88
N GLY A 70 -23.27 -1.87 -7.63
CA GLY A 70 -23.25 -1.30 -6.28
C GLY A 70 -22.03 -1.74 -5.47
N LYS A 71 -22.11 -1.55 -4.15
CA LYS A 71 -20.98 -1.82 -3.24
C LYS A 71 -20.54 -3.29 -3.17
N LYS A 72 -21.40 -4.25 -3.54
CA LYS A 72 -21.12 -5.70 -3.46
C LYS A 72 -19.92 -6.09 -4.32
N ILE A 73 -19.71 -5.40 -5.44
CA ILE A 73 -18.56 -5.67 -6.31
C ILE A 73 -17.22 -5.38 -5.63
N LEU A 74 -17.21 -4.54 -4.59
CA LEU A 74 -16.01 -4.20 -3.80
C LEU A 74 -15.72 -5.24 -2.70
N GLU A 75 -16.59 -6.21 -2.49
CA GLU A 75 -16.43 -7.32 -1.53
C GLU A 75 -15.94 -8.61 -2.21
N THR A 76 -15.85 -8.60 -3.54
CA THR A 76 -15.37 -9.74 -4.33
C THR A 76 -13.90 -10.06 -4.02
N ARG A 77 -13.49 -11.29 -4.34
CA ARG A 77 -12.16 -11.82 -4.04
C ARG A 77 -11.47 -12.18 -5.33
N HIS A 78 -10.21 -11.76 -5.49
CA HIS A 78 -9.42 -12.05 -6.68
C HIS A 78 -8.97 -13.51 -6.66
N GLU A 79 -9.80 -14.40 -7.20
CA GLU A 79 -9.60 -15.86 -7.12
C GLU A 79 -8.30 -16.32 -7.79
N ASP A 80 -7.83 -15.62 -8.84
CA ASP A 80 -6.58 -15.99 -9.52
C ASP A 80 -5.32 -15.66 -8.70
N THR A 81 -5.45 -14.90 -7.61
CA THR A 81 -4.34 -14.64 -6.70
C THR A 81 -4.48 -15.53 -5.47
N GLY A 82 -3.38 -16.17 -5.08
CA GLY A 82 -3.31 -16.93 -3.83
C GLY A 82 -3.68 -16.10 -2.60
N ALA A 83 -3.67 -14.77 -2.68
CA ALA A 83 -4.03 -13.84 -1.61
C ALA A 83 -5.55 -13.61 -1.44
N LYS A 84 -6.39 -13.89 -2.46
CA LYS A 84 -7.84 -13.56 -2.46
C LYS A 84 -8.11 -12.10 -2.03
N ALA A 85 -7.35 -11.16 -2.59
CA ALA A 85 -7.46 -9.74 -2.28
C ALA A 85 -8.81 -9.15 -2.74
N THR A 86 -9.29 -8.11 -2.06
CA THR A 86 -10.43 -7.29 -2.53
C THR A 86 -9.97 -6.26 -3.55
N PRO A 87 -10.88 -5.66 -4.35
CA PRO A 87 -10.50 -4.65 -5.34
C PRO A 87 -9.80 -3.44 -4.71
N PHE A 88 -10.17 -3.07 -3.49
CA PHE A 88 -9.52 -2.00 -2.73
C PHE A 88 -8.07 -2.33 -2.36
N ILE A 89 -7.81 -3.57 -1.92
CA ILE A 89 -6.46 -4.05 -1.62
C ILE A 89 -5.63 -4.12 -2.90
N VAL A 90 -6.21 -4.57 -4.03
CA VAL A 90 -5.53 -4.58 -5.33
C VAL A 90 -5.17 -3.16 -5.76
N ALA A 91 -6.07 -2.18 -5.63
CA ALA A 91 -5.75 -0.78 -5.94
C ALA A 91 -4.61 -0.24 -5.07
N ALA A 92 -4.57 -0.60 -3.78
CA ALA A 92 -3.49 -0.23 -2.87
C ALA A 92 -2.14 -0.85 -3.27
N ARG A 93 -2.16 -2.13 -3.67
CA ARG A 93 -1.00 -2.86 -4.18
C ARG A 93 -0.39 -2.23 -5.43
N TRP A 94 -1.19 -1.57 -6.28
CA TRP A 94 -0.74 -0.91 -7.50
C TRP A 94 -0.53 0.61 -7.36
N GLY A 95 -0.77 1.18 -6.18
CA GLY A 95 -0.54 2.60 -5.96
C GLY A 95 -1.66 3.52 -6.50
N TYR A 96 -2.83 2.99 -6.85
CA TYR A 96 -3.89 3.74 -7.51
C TYR A 96 -4.79 4.52 -6.53
N VAL A 97 -4.26 5.61 -5.99
CA VAL A 97 -4.93 6.50 -5.03
C VAL A 97 -6.29 7.01 -5.54
N ALA A 98 -6.37 7.38 -6.83
CA ALA A 98 -7.63 7.87 -7.41
C ALA A 98 -8.74 6.81 -7.37
N ILE A 99 -8.40 5.55 -7.67
CA ILE A 99 -9.34 4.42 -7.60
C ILE A 99 -9.74 4.17 -6.14
N MET A 100 -8.79 4.16 -5.22
CA MET A 100 -9.06 3.99 -3.79
C MET A 100 -9.99 5.09 -3.26
N ASN A 101 -9.79 6.35 -3.66
CA ASN A 101 -10.63 7.47 -3.27
C ASN A 101 -12.07 7.27 -3.72
N ILE A 102 -12.28 6.82 -4.97
CA ILE A 102 -13.61 6.52 -5.48
C ILE A 102 -14.25 5.38 -4.69
N MET A 103 -13.53 4.29 -4.47
CA MET A 103 -14.04 3.15 -3.71
C MET A 103 -14.41 3.56 -2.28
N TYR A 104 -13.57 4.37 -1.62
CA TYR A 104 -13.83 4.90 -0.28
C TYR A 104 -15.08 5.78 -0.24
N ILE A 105 -15.25 6.70 -1.19
CA ILE A 105 -16.43 7.57 -1.26
C ILE A 105 -17.72 6.78 -1.49
N ARG A 106 -17.66 5.72 -2.32
CA ARG A 106 -18.85 4.92 -2.69
C ARG A 106 -19.21 3.83 -1.68
N TYR A 107 -18.21 3.27 -0.98
CA TYR A 107 -18.42 2.19 -0.01
C TYR A 107 -18.52 2.71 1.44
N GLY A 108 -17.76 3.77 1.76
CA GLY A 108 -17.60 4.32 3.10
C GLY A 108 -16.41 3.75 3.87
N PRO A 109 -16.19 4.21 5.12
CA PRO A 109 -14.98 3.91 5.90
C PRO A 109 -14.74 2.43 6.21
N SER A 110 -15.78 1.59 6.18
CA SER A 110 -15.66 0.16 6.42
C SER A 110 -14.80 -0.56 5.37
N ILE A 111 -14.58 0.03 4.19
CA ILE A 111 -13.70 -0.54 3.16
C ILE A 111 -12.25 -0.69 3.65
N LEU A 112 -11.81 0.18 4.57
CA LEU A 112 -10.47 0.16 5.15
C LEU A 112 -10.22 -1.09 6.01
N GLN A 113 -11.29 -1.70 6.51
CA GLN A 113 -11.22 -2.89 7.36
C GLN A 113 -11.17 -4.19 6.56
N GLN A 114 -11.20 -4.13 5.23
CA GLN A 114 -11.01 -5.30 4.40
C GLN A 114 -9.61 -5.90 4.62
N ARG A 115 -9.55 -7.23 4.60
CA ARG A 115 -8.34 -8.03 4.72
C ARG A 115 -8.35 -9.09 3.63
N ASP A 116 -7.17 -9.43 3.14
CA ASP A 116 -7.01 -10.56 2.23
C ASP A 116 -6.99 -11.90 3.01
N ASN A 117 -6.69 -13.01 2.35
CA ASN A 117 -6.62 -14.29 3.03
C ASN A 117 -5.36 -14.48 3.86
N THR A 118 -4.37 -13.59 3.86
CA THR A 118 -3.25 -13.62 4.80
C THR A 118 -3.50 -12.70 5.99
N ASN A 119 -4.74 -12.21 6.12
CA ASN A 119 -5.13 -11.15 7.06
C ASN A 119 -4.37 -9.84 6.84
N ALA A 120 -3.72 -9.65 5.70
CA ALA A 120 -3.05 -8.42 5.34
C ALA A 120 -4.07 -7.36 4.90
N SER A 121 -3.85 -6.12 5.34
CA SER A 121 -4.67 -4.96 4.98
C SER A 121 -4.13 -4.25 3.74
N ALA A 122 -4.90 -3.30 3.20
CA ALA A 122 -4.42 -2.41 2.13
C ALA A 122 -3.09 -1.70 2.49
N LEU A 123 -2.89 -1.36 3.77
CA LEU A 123 -1.67 -0.70 4.24
C LEU A 123 -0.44 -1.62 4.15
N HIS A 124 -0.59 -2.92 4.42
CA HIS A 124 0.51 -3.89 4.27
C HIS A 124 1.00 -3.95 2.83
N TRP A 125 0.05 -4.09 1.89
CA TRP A 125 0.37 -4.18 0.46
C TRP A 125 0.92 -2.87 -0.09
N ALA A 126 0.37 -1.72 0.31
CA ALA A 126 0.93 -0.43 -0.08
C ALA A 126 2.35 -0.22 0.44
N ALA A 127 2.64 -0.67 1.67
CA ALA A 127 3.96 -0.58 2.27
C ALA A 127 4.98 -1.50 1.59
N PHE A 128 4.59 -2.76 1.35
CA PHE A 128 5.38 -3.76 0.63
C PHE A 128 5.79 -3.27 -0.77
N TYR A 129 4.85 -2.68 -1.52
CA TYR A 129 5.13 -2.14 -2.86
C TYR A 129 5.57 -0.66 -2.86
N MET A 130 5.98 -0.12 -1.70
CA MET A 130 6.59 1.21 -1.55
C MET A 130 5.70 2.38 -2.03
N HIS A 131 4.38 2.22 -2.02
CA HIS A 131 3.44 3.22 -2.49
C HIS A 131 3.15 4.27 -1.41
N LEU A 132 4.10 5.20 -1.23
CA LEU A 132 4.03 6.27 -0.21
C LEU A 132 2.73 7.07 -0.24
N GLU A 133 2.24 7.46 -1.42
CA GLU A 133 1.01 8.26 -1.52
C GLU A 133 -0.22 7.47 -1.04
N VAL A 134 -0.28 6.17 -1.32
CA VAL A 134 -1.34 5.30 -0.81
C VAL A 134 -1.23 5.16 0.71
N VAL A 135 -0.03 4.96 1.23
CA VAL A 135 0.22 4.88 2.69
C VAL A 135 -0.27 6.15 3.39
N ASN A 136 0.11 7.32 2.87
CA ASN A 136 -0.33 8.61 3.39
C ASN A 136 -1.86 8.75 3.33
N GLN A 137 -2.46 8.42 2.19
CA GLN A 137 -3.92 8.52 2.03
C GLN A 137 -4.67 7.58 3.00
N LEU A 138 -4.21 6.33 3.17
CA LEU A 138 -4.79 5.37 4.10
C LEU A 138 -4.72 5.88 5.55
N LEU A 139 -3.57 6.40 5.96
CA LEU A 139 -3.35 6.89 7.32
C LEU A 139 -4.05 8.23 7.59
N VAL A 140 -4.32 9.02 6.55
CA VAL A 140 -5.21 10.20 6.63
C VAL A 140 -6.66 9.77 6.86
N TRP A 141 -7.13 8.71 6.21
CA TRP A 141 -8.49 8.21 6.44
C TRP A 141 -8.67 7.55 7.80
N ASP A 142 -7.71 6.73 8.22
CA ASP A 142 -7.72 6.11 9.54
C ASP A 142 -6.29 5.81 10.01
N PRO A 143 -5.73 6.60 10.95
CA PRO A 143 -4.38 6.37 11.46
C PRO A 143 -4.24 5.05 12.21
N LYS A 144 -5.34 4.46 12.72
CA LYS A 144 -5.31 3.18 13.44
C LYS A 144 -4.97 1.99 12.55
N LEU A 145 -5.01 2.16 11.22
CA LEU A 145 -4.58 1.12 10.28
C LEU A 145 -3.12 0.70 10.48
N ILE A 146 -2.30 1.57 11.07
CA ILE A 146 -0.90 1.30 11.40
C ILE A 146 -0.71 0.14 12.37
N ASP A 147 -1.72 -0.15 13.20
CA ASP A 147 -1.69 -1.20 14.21
C ASP A 147 -2.11 -2.56 13.65
N ALA A 148 -2.63 -2.61 12.42
CA ALA A 148 -3.10 -3.84 11.80
C ALA A 148 -1.98 -4.89 11.72
N ARG A 149 -2.36 -6.15 11.94
CA ARG A 149 -1.47 -7.31 11.93
C ARG A 149 -1.93 -8.33 10.90
N ASP A 150 -1.01 -8.85 10.10
CA ASP A 150 -1.27 -10.01 9.23
C ASP A 150 -1.32 -11.32 10.03
N ARG A 151 -1.48 -12.47 9.36
CA ARG A 151 -1.55 -13.81 9.99
C ARG A 151 -0.28 -14.21 10.74
N THR A 152 0.84 -13.59 10.43
CA THR A 152 2.16 -13.80 11.06
C THR A 152 2.47 -12.70 12.07
N LYS A 153 1.45 -11.95 12.54
CA LYS A 153 1.58 -10.75 13.37
C LYS A 153 2.50 -9.66 12.81
N ARG A 154 2.87 -9.71 11.53
CA ARG A 154 3.63 -8.62 10.92
C ARG A 154 2.76 -7.40 10.77
N THR A 155 3.39 -6.25 10.88
CA THR A 155 2.77 -4.93 10.67
C THR A 155 3.10 -4.43 9.28
N ALA A 156 2.37 -3.41 8.79
CA ALA A 156 2.77 -2.75 7.56
C ALA A 156 4.18 -2.13 7.64
N PHE A 157 4.69 -1.83 8.84
CA PHE A 157 6.06 -1.36 9.05
C PHE A 157 7.10 -2.46 8.81
N HIS A 158 6.79 -3.71 9.19
CA HIS A 158 7.60 -4.87 8.81
C HIS A 158 7.63 -5.05 7.29
N ALA A 159 6.47 -4.95 6.63
CA ALA A 159 6.39 -5.05 5.17
C ALA A 159 7.18 -3.94 4.44
N ALA A 160 7.23 -2.74 5.00
CA ALA A 160 8.08 -1.65 4.48
C ALA A 160 9.58 -1.98 4.63
N ALA A 161 9.99 -2.51 5.78
CA ALA A 161 11.38 -2.92 6.03
C ALA A 161 11.83 -4.10 5.15
N ASP A 162 10.91 -5.02 4.86
CA ASP A 162 11.06 -6.16 3.93
C ASP A 162 11.33 -5.73 2.48
N HIS A 163 11.09 -4.46 2.13
CA HIS A 163 11.20 -3.94 0.75
C HIS A 163 12.07 -2.69 0.63
N ASP A 164 12.88 -2.38 1.66
CA ASP A 164 13.73 -1.19 1.71
C ASP A 164 12.95 0.14 1.53
N ALA A 165 11.68 0.16 1.96
CA ALA A 165 10.73 1.25 1.73
C ALA A 165 10.92 2.42 2.72
N VAL A 166 12.11 3.02 2.74
CA VAL A 166 12.52 4.03 3.75
C VAL A 166 11.54 5.21 3.86
N ASP A 167 11.01 5.72 2.75
CA ASP A 167 10.08 6.85 2.78
C ASP A 167 8.71 6.49 3.38
N VAL A 168 8.25 5.25 3.12
CA VAL A 168 7.05 4.70 3.78
C VAL A 168 7.31 4.56 5.28
N MET A 169 8.46 4.03 5.67
CA MET A 169 8.83 3.90 7.09
C MET A 169 8.86 5.26 7.78
N LYS A 170 9.43 6.29 7.13
CA LYS A 170 9.44 7.68 7.63
C LYS A 170 8.02 8.20 7.86
N ALA A 171 7.13 8.01 6.90
CA ALA A 171 5.74 8.44 7.02
C ALA A 171 5.01 7.74 8.18
N MET A 172 5.22 6.44 8.34
CA MET A 172 4.62 5.66 9.44
C MET A 172 5.18 6.07 10.82
N CYS A 173 6.51 6.27 10.93
CA CYS A 173 7.14 6.77 12.14
C CYS A 173 6.71 8.20 12.49
N ALA A 174 6.39 9.05 11.52
CA ALA A 174 5.85 10.38 11.80
C ALA A 174 4.47 10.34 12.50
N ILE A 175 3.74 9.22 12.39
CA ILE A 175 2.41 9.06 12.99
C ILE A 175 2.49 8.33 14.33
N LYS A 176 3.13 7.16 14.38
CA LYS A 176 3.17 6.30 15.59
C LYS A 176 4.48 6.42 16.38
N GLY A 177 5.49 7.10 15.84
CA GLY A 177 6.75 7.31 16.55
C GLY A 177 7.64 6.07 16.61
N LYS A 178 8.45 6.01 17.67
CA LYS A 178 9.47 4.98 17.85
C LYS A 178 8.92 3.63 18.32
N ASP A 179 7.66 3.57 18.75
CA ASP A 179 7.01 2.33 19.19
C ASP A 179 7.04 1.25 18.09
N LEU A 180 7.00 1.67 16.82
CA LEU A 180 7.12 0.80 15.65
C LEU A 180 8.45 0.03 15.56
N LEU A 181 9.53 0.58 16.11
CA LEU A 181 10.88 0.03 15.94
C LEU A 181 11.09 -1.28 16.72
N THR A 182 10.30 -1.48 17.77
CA THR A 182 10.39 -2.63 18.67
C THR A 182 9.17 -3.54 18.61
N GLU A 183 8.21 -3.27 17.72
CA GLU A 183 7.14 -4.23 17.46
C GLU A 183 7.73 -5.48 16.83
N THR A 184 7.21 -6.63 17.22
CA THR A 184 7.64 -7.94 16.73
C THR A 184 6.52 -8.65 16.00
N ASP A 185 6.91 -9.52 15.07
CA ASP A 185 6.02 -10.48 14.44
C ASP A 185 5.89 -11.77 15.25
N ASP A 186 5.32 -12.83 14.66
CA ASP A 186 5.11 -14.13 15.31
C ASP A 186 6.39 -14.90 15.63
N ASN A 187 7.53 -14.53 15.03
CA ASN A 187 8.84 -15.13 15.31
C ASN A 187 9.63 -14.31 16.34
N GLY A 188 9.05 -13.23 16.87
CA GLY A 188 9.77 -12.24 17.67
C GLY A 188 10.67 -11.33 16.83
N ASP A 189 10.60 -11.38 15.50
CA ASP A 189 11.43 -10.56 14.63
C ASP A 189 10.90 -9.12 14.62
N THR A 190 11.80 -8.17 14.86
CA THR A 190 11.53 -6.74 14.65
C THR A 190 11.72 -6.35 13.18
N ALA A 191 11.27 -5.15 12.81
CA ALA A 191 11.56 -4.60 11.48
C ALA A 191 13.07 -4.59 11.12
N LEU A 192 13.97 -4.47 12.11
CA LEU A 192 15.41 -4.53 11.87
C LEU A 192 15.89 -5.96 11.56
N HIS A 193 15.35 -6.98 12.22
CA HIS A 193 15.60 -8.38 11.85
C HIS A 193 15.22 -8.61 10.39
N VAL A 194 14.00 -8.22 10.00
CA VAL A 194 13.48 -8.37 8.64
C VAL A 194 14.38 -7.68 7.62
N ALA A 195 14.73 -6.40 7.84
CA ALA A 195 15.58 -5.64 6.91
C ALA A 195 16.96 -6.31 6.71
N LEU A 196 17.60 -6.80 7.77
CA LEU A 196 18.92 -7.43 7.69
C LEU A 196 18.86 -8.84 7.09
N THR A 197 17.79 -9.60 7.37
CA THR A 197 17.52 -10.88 6.73
C THR A 197 17.40 -10.72 5.22
N MET A 198 16.72 -9.68 4.74
CA MET A 198 16.53 -9.46 3.31
C MET A 198 17.68 -8.73 2.59
N GLY A 199 18.60 -8.11 3.30
CA GLY A 199 19.69 -7.36 2.66
C GLY A 199 19.48 -5.86 2.54
N HIS A 200 18.42 -5.32 3.13
CA HIS A 200 17.95 -3.95 2.94
C HIS A 200 18.68 -2.97 3.86
N LEU A 201 19.85 -2.51 3.39
CA LEU A 201 20.76 -1.67 4.16
C LEU A 201 20.21 -0.26 4.41
N ALA A 202 19.38 0.30 3.53
CA ALA A 202 18.87 1.66 3.73
C ALA A 202 17.80 1.67 4.83
N ALA A 203 16.88 0.70 4.83
CA ALA A 203 15.95 0.47 5.92
C ALA A 203 16.68 0.18 7.24
N ALA A 204 17.66 -0.71 7.24
CA ALA A 204 18.43 -1.03 8.45
C ALA A 204 19.18 0.19 9.01
N ALA A 205 19.86 0.96 8.15
CA ALA A 205 20.52 2.21 8.54
C ALA A 205 19.53 3.20 9.13
N GLN A 206 18.37 3.39 8.48
CA GLN A 206 17.36 4.32 8.96
C GLN A 206 16.78 3.91 10.32
N LEU A 207 16.51 2.61 10.52
CA LEU A 207 16.06 2.06 11.80
C LEU A 207 17.07 2.33 12.92
N LEU A 208 18.37 2.13 12.65
CA LEU A 208 19.44 2.38 13.61
C LEU A 208 19.65 3.87 13.89
N GLU A 209 19.44 4.74 12.91
CA GLU A 209 19.45 6.20 13.13
C GLU A 209 18.32 6.65 14.06
N TRP A 210 17.15 6.03 13.99
CA TRP A 210 16.03 6.37 14.86
C TRP A 210 16.11 5.72 16.24
N GLY A 211 16.47 4.44 16.26
CA GLY A 211 16.38 3.57 17.42
C GLY A 211 17.70 3.32 18.13
N GLY A 212 18.85 3.67 17.53
CA GLY A 212 20.17 3.47 18.11
C GLY A 212 20.67 2.01 18.10
N PRO A 213 21.89 1.79 18.63
CA PRO A 213 22.54 0.47 18.67
C PRO A 213 21.76 -0.58 19.45
N GLN A 214 20.92 -0.21 20.42
CA GLN A 214 20.16 -1.16 21.23
C GLN A 214 19.21 -2.04 20.41
N LEU A 215 18.79 -1.59 19.22
CA LEU A 215 17.99 -2.42 18.33
C LEU A 215 18.75 -3.66 17.86
N LEU A 216 20.09 -3.61 17.78
CA LEU A 216 20.94 -4.74 17.37
C LEU A 216 21.01 -5.85 18.42
N GLU A 217 20.54 -5.61 19.64
CA GLU A 217 20.65 -6.54 20.77
C GLU A 217 19.29 -7.18 21.13
N ILE A 218 18.21 -6.77 20.46
CA ILE A 218 16.88 -7.37 20.65
C ILE A 218 16.93 -8.80 20.13
N LYS A 219 16.52 -9.77 20.94
CA LYS A 219 16.45 -11.17 20.51
C LYS A 219 15.05 -11.50 20.02
N ASN A 220 14.97 -12.21 18.91
CA ASN A 220 13.75 -12.87 18.48
C ASN A 220 13.47 -14.13 19.33
N ASP A 221 12.41 -14.88 19.01
CA ASP A 221 11.98 -16.04 19.79
C ASP A 221 12.98 -17.22 19.73
N GLU A 222 13.85 -17.24 18.71
CA GLU A 222 14.95 -18.19 18.57
C GLU A 222 16.22 -17.75 19.34
N GLY A 223 16.20 -16.58 19.97
CA GLY A 223 17.35 -16.02 20.68
C GLY A 223 18.38 -15.35 19.77
N VAL A 224 18.07 -15.17 18.48
CA VAL A 224 18.93 -14.55 17.46
C VAL A 224 18.72 -13.04 17.48
N THR A 225 19.82 -12.27 17.37
CA THR A 225 19.75 -10.81 17.29
C THR A 225 19.83 -10.32 15.83
N PRO A 226 19.43 -9.07 15.50
CA PRO A 226 19.64 -8.55 14.15
C PRO A 226 21.13 -8.49 13.78
N TRP A 227 22.01 -8.30 14.76
CA TRP A 227 23.45 -8.35 14.52
C TRP A 227 23.91 -9.73 14.05
N ASP A 228 23.35 -10.80 14.63
CA ASP A 228 23.67 -12.18 14.24
C ASP A 228 23.25 -12.48 12.79
N MET A 229 22.15 -11.89 12.31
CA MET A 229 21.70 -11.99 10.90
C MET A 229 22.74 -11.46 9.89
N THR A 230 23.71 -10.66 10.35
CA THR A 230 24.80 -10.14 9.51
C THR A 230 26.01 -11.06 9.43
N ALA A 231 26.06 -12.14 10.22
CA ALA A 231 27.27 -12.97 10.40
C ALA A 231 27.80 -13.54 9.08
N GLU A 232 26.89 -14.01 8.21
CA GLU A 232 27.24 -14.60 6.91
C GLU A 232 27.28 -13.56 5.77
N LYS A 233 27.14 -12.26 6.08
CA LYS A 233 27.04 -11.16 5.10
C LYS A 233 28.11 -10.09 5.36
N PRO A 234 29.39 -10.30 4.98
CA PRO A 234 30.49 -9.41 5.35
C PRO A 234 30.30 -7.93 4.96
N LYS A 235 29.72 -7.67 3.78
CA LYS A 235 29.43 -6.31 3.31
C LYS A 235 28.40 -5.60 4.18
N MET A 236 27.33 -6.31 4.54
CA MET A 236 26.30 -5.79 5.43
C MET A 236 26.85 -5.55 6.83
N ARG A 237 27.57 -6.53 7.37
CA ARG A 237 28.15 -6.43 8.70
C ARG A 237 29.02 -5.19 8.84
N LYS A 238 29.91 -4.95 7.87
CA LYS A 238 30.74 -3.75 7.80
C LYS A 238 29.92 -2.45 7.72
N ALA A 239 28.81 -2.46 6.97
CA ALA A 239 27.95 -1.28 6.83
C ALA A 239 27.20 -0.93 8.13
N ILE A 240 26.81 -1.96 8.91
CA ILE A 240 26.08 -1.81 10.17
C ILE A 240 27.02 -1.57 11.36
N GLU A 241 28.27 -2.05 11.30
CA GLU A 241 29.27 -1.93 12.37
C GLU A 241 29.49 -0.49 12.85
N LYS A 242 29.38 0.51 11.97
CA LYS A 242 29.49 1.93 12.35
C LYS A 242 28.42 2.40 13.33
N TYR A 243 27.28 1.71 13.41
CA TYR A 243 26.17 2.02 14.32
C TYR A 243 26.31 1.34 15.69
N LYS A 244 27.34 0.50 15.90
CA LYS A 244 27.61 -0.12 17.22
C LYS A 244 28.35 0.80 18.21
N GLN A 245 28.91 1.92 17.73
CA GLN A 245 29.66 2.90 18.53
C GLN A 245 28.72 3.87 19.23
#